data_AF-A0A939R8B2-F1
#
_entry.id   AF-A0A939R8B2-F1
#
_cell.length_a   1.000
_cell.length_b   1.000
_cell.length_c   1.000
_cell.angle_alpha   90.00
_cell.angle_beta   90.00
_cell.angle_gamma   90.00
#
_symmetry.space_group_name_H-M   'P 1'
#
loop_
_entity.id
_entity.type
_entity.pdbx_description
1 polymer ?
#
loop_
_entity_poly.entity_id
_entity_poly.type
_entity_poly.pdbx_seq_one_letter_code
_entity_poly.pdbx_strand_id
1 'polypeptide(L)'
;AFDPAKLEDPSLVIYSPVRCIKDNMIVTNGDQTDTVYDFMEAYYGNAAADPSMEAFLFEAALNTRCFEPDAPNFTPRISAVLNFSGGYTYKMNILKSADPEGSACNRYTYSYAPLAGLGHFIHTYNHDGNPIPTFTGEPERVAIPNDIDEFTNEIWNSLDADNKVSLYVCTRDLATGKKETRIINKNRE
;
A
#
# COMPACT_ATOMS: atom_id res chain seq x y z
N ALA A 1 7.55 -10.35 11.96
CA ALA A 1 8.52 -11.37 11.53
C ALA A 1 8.48 -12.56 12.48
N PHE A 2 8.67 -13.78 11.96
CA PHE A 2 8.74 -15.00 12.78
C PHE A 2 10.06 -15.09 13.57
N ASP A 3 11.15 -14.53 13.03
CA ASP A 3 12.45 -14.42 13.69
C ASP A 3 13.13 -13.09 13.32
N PRO A 4 13.07 -12.05 14.18
CA PRO A 4 13.70 -10.77 13.92
C PRO A 4 15.23 -10.83 13.81
N ALA A 5 15.88 -11.85 14.37
CA ALA A 5 17.33 -11.98 14.37
C ALA A 5 17.90 -12.42 13.00
N LYS A 6 17.04 -12.84 12.06
CA LYS A 6 17.40 -13.20 10.69
C LYS A 6 17.22 -12.07 9.69
N LEU A 7 16.88 -10.87 10.16
CA LEU A 7 16.68 -9.70 9.31
C LEU A 7 17.96 -8.86 9.30
N GLU A 8 18.58 -8.72 8.13
CA GLU A 8 19.74 -7.83 7.96
C GLU A 8 19.36 -6.37 8.26
N ASP A 9 18.16 -5.96 7.86
CA ASP A 9 17.54 -4.71 8.29
C ASP A 9 16.08 -4.95 8.72
N PRO A 10 15.78 -4.93 10.03
CA PRO A 10 14.43 -5.17 10.53
C PRO A 10 13.44 -4.06 10.14
N SER A 11 13.91 -2.86 9.76
CA SER A 11 13.04 -1.75 9.38
C SER A 11 12.31 -1.97 8.05
N LEU A 12 12.88 -2.79 7.16
CA LEU A 12 12.24 -3.16 5.88
C LEU A 12 11.11 -4.19 6.05
N VAL A 13 11.06 -4.88 7.20
CA VAL A 13 10.13 -6.00 7.43
C VAL A 13 9.15 -5.73 8.56
N ILE A 14 9.49 -4.87 9.51
CA ILE A 14 8.65 -4.52 10.65
C ILE A 14 8.14 -3.09 10.48
N TYR A 15 6.92 -2.98 9.96
CA TYR A 15 6.21 -1.72 9.79
C TYR A 15 4.70 -1.92 10.03
N SER A 16 3.97 -0.81 10.13
CA SER A 16 2.50 -0.83 10.18
C SER A 16 1.97 -0.86 8.74
N PRO A 17 1.36 -1.96 8.25
CA PRO A 17 0.91 -2.00 6.86
C PRO A 17 -0.34 -1.16 6.62
N VAL A 18 -1.11 -0.88 7.68
CA VAL A 18 -2.34 -0.10 7.62
C VAL A 18 -2.40 0.89 8.78
N ARG A 19 -2.73 2.16 8.49
CA ARG A 19 -3.11 3.16 9.49
C ARG A 19 -4.39 3.87 9.06
N CYS A 20 -5.11 4.45 10.03
CA CYS A 20 -6.33 5.22 9.79
C CYS A 20 -6.25 6.55 10.52
N ILE A 21 -6.64 7.65 9.85
CA ILE A 21 -6.76 8.97 10.46
C ILE A 21 -7.95 9.71 9.86
N LYS A 22 -8.88 10.16 10.71
CA LYS A 22 -10.19 10.70 10.30
C LYS A 22 -10.86 9.79 9.24
N ASP A 23 -11.13 10.34 8.06
CA ASP A 23 -11.77 9.66 6.93
C ASP A 23 -10.76 9.06 5.94
N ASN A 24 -9.50 8.89 6.35
CA ASN A 24 -8.46 8.29 5.51
C ASN A 24 -8.01 6.93 6.07
N MET A 25 -7.83 5.96 5.18
CA MET A 25 -7.15 4.70 5.44
C MET A 25 -5.93 4.61 4.53
N ILE A 26 -4.76 4.40 5.13
CA ILE A 26 -3.46 4.35 4.47
C ILE A 26 -3.01 2.88 4.46
N VAL A 27 -2.59 2.37 3.31
CA VAL A 27 -2.10 1.00 3.15
C VAL A 27 -0.79 1.02 2.36
N THR A 28 0.29 0.45 2.88
CA THR A 28 1.59 0.46 2.18
C THR A 28 2.40 -0.82 2.47
N ASN A 29 3.45 -1.06 1.67
CA ASN A 29 4.38 -2.18 1.89
C ASN A 29 5.60 -1.83 2.76
N GLY A 30 5.60 -0.70 3.46
CA GLY A 30 6.74 -0.30 4.28
C GLY A 30 6.42 0.74 5.35
N ASP A 31 7.47 1.28 5.97
CA ASP A 31 7.36 2.32 7.01
C ASP A 31 6.84 3.68 6.48
N GLN A 32 6.71 3.86 5.16
CA GLN A 32 6.07 5.05 4.59
C GLN A 32 4.60 5.18 4.98
N THR A 33 3.95 4.11 5.49
CA THR A 33 2.63 4.23 6.15
C THR A 33 2.65 5.29 7.25
N ASP A 34 3.70 5.29 8.07
CA ASP A 34 3.83 6.20 9.21
C ASP A 34 4.17 7.62 8.72
N THR A 35 5.03 7.74 7.68
CA THR A 35 5.30 9.05 7.05
C THR A 35 4.03 9.72 6.54
N VAL A 36 3.15 8.98 5.85
CA VAL A 36 1.87 9.53 5.36
C VAL A 36 0.95 9.89 6.52
N TYR A 37 0.87 9.03 7.54
CA TYR A 37 0.05 9.28 8.73
C TYR A 37 0.49 10.56 9.45
N ASP A 38 1.79 10.74 9.68
CA ASP A 38 2.34 11.88 10.41
C ASP A 38 2.10 13.20 9.66
N PHE A 39 2.22 13.19 8.32
CA PHE A 39 1.88 14.35 7.48
C PHE A 39 0.40 14.75 7.62
N MET A 40 -0.50 13.76 7.62
CA MET A 40 -1.93 14.01 7.82
C MET A 40 -2.25 14.45 9.25
N GLU A 41 -1.60 13.88 10.25
CA GLU A 41 -1.78 14.24 11.67
C GLU A 41 -1.34 15.68 11.92
N ALA A 42 -0.15 16.07 11.44
CA ALA A 42 0.34 17.43 11.53
C ALA A 42 -0.59 18.43 10.84
N TYR A 43 -1.10 18.08 9.66
CA TYR A 43 -2.08 18.90 8.94
C TYR A 43 -3.38 19.08 9.74
N TYR A 44 -3.95 17.99 10.28
CA TYR A 44 -5.20 18.08 11.04
C TYR A 44 -5.06 18.75 12.40
N GLY A 45 -3.86 18.76 12.98
CA GLY A 45 -3.54 19.51 14.20
C GLY A 45 -3.40 21.03 13.96
N ASN A 46 -3.27 21.46 12.70
CA ASN A 46 -3.13 22.88 12.35
C ASN A 46 -4.51 23.54 12.16
N ALA A 47 -4.87 24.45 13.06
CA ALA A 47 -6.15 25.19 12.99
C ALA A 47 -6.27 26.12 11.75
N ALA A 48 -5.15 26.42 11.08
CA ALA A 48 -5.11 27.22 9.85
C ALA A 48 -5.01 26.35 8.58
N ALA A 49 -5.15 25.03 8.69
CA ALA A 49 -5.12 24.13 7.55
C ALA A 49 -6.27 24.44 6.57
N ASP A 50 -5.93 24.64 5.30
CA ASP A 50 -6.90 24.78 4.21
C ASP A 50 -7.44 23.39 3.84
N PRO A 51 -8.74 23.08 4.07
CA PRO A 51 -9.35 21.80 3.75
C PRO A 51 -9.10 21.29 2.33
N SER A 52 -8.90 22.20 1.36
CA SER A 52 -8.64 21.84 -0.03
C SER A 52 -7.27 21.20 -0.25
N MET A 53 -6.34 21.36 0.71
CA MET A 53 -4.99 20.81 0.64
C MET A 53 -4.92 19.34 1.05
N GLU A 54 -5.94 18.81 1.74
CA GLU A 54 -5.97 17.43 2.24
C GLU A 54 -5.69 16.41 1.12
N ALA A 55 -6.25 16.66 -0.06
CA ALA A 55 -6.12 15.77 -1.21
C ALA A 55 -4.68 15.62 -1.71
N PHE A 56 -3.75 16.52 -1.36
CA PHE A 56 -2.35 16.49 -1.81
C PHE A 56 -1.38 15.96 -0.75
N LEU A 57 -1.84 15.72 0.49
CA LEU A 57 -0.97 15.29 1.59
C LEU A 57 -0.32 13.95 1.34
N PHE A 58 -1.03 13.04 0.66
CA PHE A 58 -0.50 11.73 0.31
C PHE A 58 0.73 11.84 -0.60
N GLU A 59 0.64 12.61 -1.68
CA GLU A 59 1.76 12.86 -2.58
C GLU A 59 2.87 13.68 -1.91
N ALA A 60 2.52 14.67 -1.10
CA ALA A 60 3.49 15.49 -0.37
C ALA A 60 4.34 14.64 0.60
N ALA A 61 3.71 13.72 1.33
CA ALA A 61 4.40 12.79 2.22
C ALA A 61 5.34 11.88 1.43
N LEU A 62 4.85 11.27 0.34
CA LEU A 62 5.61 10.32 -0.47
C LEU A 62 6.75 10.99 -1.26
N ASN A 63 6.68 12.30 -1.52
CA ASN A 63 7.79 13.07 -2.09
C ASN A 63 9.02 13.14 -1.17
N THR A 64 8.85 12.89 0.14
CA THR A 64 9.98 12.79 1.09
C THR A 64 10.64 11.41 1.12
N ARG A 65 10.07 10.44 0.39
CA ARG A 65 10.52 9.05 0.35
C ARG A 65 11.11 8.68 -1.01
N CYS A 66 11.73 7.52 -1.03
CA CYS A 66 12.36 6.87 -2.18
C CYS A 66 12.03 5.37 -2.17
N PHE A 67 12.38 4.61 -3.20
CA PHE A 67 12.41 3.14 -3.13
C PHE A 67 13.29 2.65 -1.96
N GLU A 68 13.21 1.36 -1.62
CA GLU A 68 13.98 0.79 -0.51
C GLU A 68 15.49 0.77 -0.82
N PRO A 69 16.37 1.04 0.16
CA PRO A 69 17.81 1.09 -0.05
C PRO A 69 18.46 -0.32 -0.06
N ASP A 70 17.85 -1.29 -0.73
CA ASP A 70 18.22 -2.71 -0.74
C ASP A 70 18.86 -3.13 -2.08
N ALA A 71 19.93 -2.43 -2.47
CA ALA A 71 20.67 -2.74 -3.68
C ALA A 71 21.04 -4.24 -3.74
N PRO A 72 20.96 -4.90 -4.91
CA PRO A 72 20.67 -4.32 -6.22
C PRO A 72 19.17 -4.27 -6.59
N ASN A 73 18.26 -4.64 -5.69
CA ASN A 73 16.83 -4.76 -6.02
C ASN A 73 16.11 -3.42 -6.06
N PHE A 74 16.49 -2.49 -5.17
CA PHE A 74 15.85 -1.17 -5.07
C PHE A 74 14.33 -1.27 -5.02
N THR A 75 13.86 -2.08 -4.08
CA THR A 75 12.49 -2.53 -3.96
C THR A 75 11.52 -1.36 -3.98
N PRO A 76 10.55 -1.35 -4.91
CA PRO A 76 9.60 -0.27 -4.97
C PRO A 76 8.78 -0.14 -3.70
N ARG A 77 8.51 1.11 -3.30
CA ARG A 77 7.52 1.40 -2.27
C ARG A 77 6.17 1.60 -2.93
N ILE A 78 5.22 0.72 -2.62
CA ILE A 78 3.83 0.84 -3.05
C ILE A 78 2.97 1.33 -1.90
N SER A 79 2.05 2.24 -2.22
CA SER A 79 1.20 2.90 -1.23
C SER A 79 -0.19 3.12 -1.81
N ALA A 80 -1.21 3.12 -0.96
CA ALA A 80 -2.56 3.54 -1.29
C ALA A 80 -3.16 4.36 -0.15
N VAL A 81 -4.00 5.32 -0.51
CA VAL A 81 -4.87 6.02 0.45
C VAL A 81 -6.31 5.92 -0.04
N LEU A 82 -7.19 5.50 0.85
CA LEU A 82 -8.64 5.47 0.65
C LEU A 82 -9.22 6.62 1.47
N ASN A 83 -9.96 7.51 0.82
CA ASN A 83 -10.65 8.62 1.45
C ASN A 83 -12.17 8.36 1.42
N PHE A 84 -12.82 8.59 2.56
CA PHE A 84 -14.24 8.34 2.79
C PHE A 84 -15.03 9.63 3.07
N SER A 85 -14.39 10.80 2.95
CA SER A 85 -15.01 12.11 3.17
C SER A 85 -15.76 12.57 1.92
N GLY A 86 -17.03 12.93 2.07
CA GLY A 86 -17.85 13.42 0.95
C GLY A 86 -18.08 12.40 -0.18
N GLY A 87 -17.79 11.12 0.07
CA GLY A 87 -17.82 10.03 -0.90
C GLY A 87 -16.64 9.07 -0.71
N TYR A 88 -16.54 8.04 -1.56
CA TYR A 88 -15.38 7.16 -1.61
C TYR A 88 -14.48 7.58 -2.77
N THR A 89 -13.18 7.76 -2.51
CA THR A 89 -12.14 7.89 -3.53
C THR A 89 -10.89 7.16 -3.06
N TYR A 90 -9.99 6.84 -3.98
CA TYR A 90 -8.69 6.28 -3.60
C TYR A 90 -7.61 6.65 -4.60
N LYS A 91 -6.39 6.69 -4.07
CA LYS A 91 -5.16 6.87 -4.84
C LYS A 91 -4.22 5.70 -4.58
N MET A 92 -3.44 5.34 -5.59
CA MET A 92 -2.33 4.40 -5.49
C MET A 92 -1.05 5.10 -5.92
N ASN A 93 0.09 4.71 -5.36
CA ASN A 93 1.39 5.26 -5.67
C ASN A 93 2.45 4.17 -5.71
N ILE A 94 3.45 4.38 -6.57
CA ILE A 94 4.69 3.61 -6.59
C ILE A 94 5.90 4.55 -6.71
N LEU A 95 6.88 4.35 -5.82
CA LEU A 95 8.21 4.95 -5.87
C LEU A 95 9.19 3.86 -6.30
N LYS A 96 9.86 4.02 -7.44
CA LYS A 96 10.77 3.00 -7.98
C LYS A 96 12.02 3.61 -8.61
N SER A 97 13.10 2.84 -8.65
CA SER A 97 14.33 3.27 -9.30
C SER A 97 14.10 3.61 -10.77
N ALA A 98 14.78 4.65 -11.25
CA ALA A 98 14.79 5.04 -12.65
C ALA A 98 15.72 4.15 -13.49
N ASP A 99 16.74 3.55 -12.89
CA ASP A 99 17.75 2.73 -13.55
C ASP A 99 18.26 1.57 -12.66
N PRO A 100 19.01 0.60 -13.21
CA PRO A 100 19.60 -0.50 -12.44
C PRO A 100 20.58 -0.07 -11.35
N GLU A 101 21.10 1.17 -11.40
CA GLU A 101 22.07 1.70 -10.46
C GLU A 101 21.43 2.41 -9.25
N GLY A 102 20.12 2.64 -9.25
CA GLY A 102 19.45 3.38 -8.17
C GLY A 102 19.71 4.88 -8.22
N SER A 103 20.08 5.45 -9.38
CA SER A 103 20.59 6.82 -9.45
C SER A 103 19.52 7.91 -9.29
N ALA A 104 18.27 7.57 -9.60
CA ALA A 104 17.13 8.47 -9.48
C ALA A 104 15.84 7.72 -9.12
N CYS A 105 14.87 8.45 -8.56
CA CYS A 105 13.59 7.90 -8.12
C CYS A 105 12.45 8.45 -8.97
N ASN A 106 11.76 7.53 -9.66
CA ASN A 106 10.53 7.83 -10.37
C ASN A 106 9.33 7.66 -9.44
N ARG A 107 8.38 8.59 -9.53
CA ARG A 107 7.19 8.67 -8.66
C ARG A 107 5.95 8.71 -9.53
N TYR A 108 5.04 7.78 -9.30
CA TYR A 108 3.80 7.69 -10.06
C TYR A 108 2.63 7.63 -9.09
N THR A 109 1.64 8.50 -9.30
CA THR A 109 0.39 8.50 -8.52
C THR A 109 -0.78 8.33 -9.48
N TYR A 110 -1.65 7.39 -9.14
CA TYR A 110 -2.86 7.05 -9.87
C TYR A 110 -4.06 7.41 -9.00
N SER A 111 -4.97 8.23 -9.52
CA SER A 111 -6.19 8.64 -8.82
C SER A 111 -7.40 8.01 -9.49
N TYR A 112 -8.23 7.32 -8.73
CA TYR A 112 -9.36 6.57 -9.26
C TYR A 112 -10.69 7.07 -8.70
N ALA A 113 -11.66 7.28 -9.60
CA ALA A 113 -13.07 7.31 -9.24
C ALA A 113 -13.54 5.85 -9.05
N PRO A 114 -14.12 5.48 -7.90
CA PRO A 114 -14.51 4.10 -7.66
C PRO A 114 -15.73 3.72 -8.51
N LEU A 115 -15.68 2.51 -9.06
CA LEU A 115 -16.81 1.88 -9.74
C LEU A 115 -17.13 0.57 -9.03
N ALA A 116 -18.41 0.30 -8.81
CA ALA A 116 -18.85 -0.92 -8.13
C ALA A 116 -18.32 -2.16 -8.87
N GLY A 117 -17.70 -3.08 -8.14
CA GLY A 117 -17.10 -4.31 -8.68
C GLY A 117 -15.75 -4.15 -9.36
N LEU A 118 -15.18 -2.94 -9.46
CA LEU A 118 -13.87 -2.69 -10.06
C LEU A 118 -12.88 -2.16 -9.02
N GLY A 119 -11.76 -2.85 -8.87
CA GLY A 119 -10.61 -2.43 -8.10
C GLY A 119 -9.34 -2.33 -8.95
N HIS A 120 -8.25 -1.92 -8.31
CA HIS A 120 -6.93 -1.89 -8.92
C HIS A 120 -5.92 -2.62 -8.04
N PHE A 121 -5.04 -3.37 -8.69
CA PHE A 121 -3.99 -4.16 -8.09
C PHE A 121 -2.63 -3.57 -8.45
N ILE A 122 -1.76 -3.46 -7.46
CA ILE A 122 -0.37 -3.03 -7.63
C ILE A 122 0.52 -3.93 -6.78
N HIS A 123 1.70 -4.22 -7.30
CA HIS A 123 2.72 -5.02 -6.64
C HIS A 123 4.10 -4.41 -6.91
N THR A 124 5.12 -4.90 -6.22
CA THR A 124 6.48 -4.37 -6.31
C THR A 124 7.22 -4.82 -7.57
N TYR A 125 6.99 -6.04 -8.04
CA TYR A 125 7.78 -6.64 -9.14
C TYR A 125 6.92 -7.36 -10.17
N ASN A 126 7.30 -7.31 -11.45
CA ASN A 126 6.57 -7.97 -12.53
C ASN A 126 6.60 -9.50 -12.45
N HIS A 127 7.76 -10.07 -12.12
CA HIS A 127 8.02 -11.50 -12.02
C HIS A 127 9.38 -11.73 -11.34
N ASP A 128 9.77 -12.99 -11.15
CA ASP A 128 11.07 -13.36 -10.60
C ASP A 128 12.25 -12.89 -11.48
N GLY A 129 13.40 -12.58 -10.88
CA GLY A 129 14.61 -12.19 -11.61
C GLY A 129 15.77 -11.79 -10.68
N ASN A 130 16.92 -11.43 -11.25
CA ASN A 130 18.09 -10.98 -10.49
C ASN A 130 18.90 -9.91 -11.25
N PRO A 131 18.83 -8.61 -10.86
CA PRO A 131 17.93 -8.05 -9.84
C PRO A 131 16.46 -8.19 -10.26
N ILE A 132 15.54 -8.15 -9.29
CA ILE A 132 14.13 -8.44 -9.55
C ILE A 132 13.50 -7.29 -10.36
N PRO A 133 12.86 -7.56 -11.53
CA PRO A 133 12.27 -6.51 -12.36
C PRO A 133 11.12 -5.78 -11.66
N THR A 134 11.28 -4.48 -11.43
CA THR A 134 10.25 -3.64 -10.81
C THR A 134 8.96 -3.56 -11.65
N PHE A 135 7.83 -3.36 -10.98
CA PHE A 135 6.53 -3.22 -11.64
C PHE A 135 6.53 -2.11 -12.71
N THR A 136 5.88 -2.37 -13.84
CA THR A 136 5.78 -1.42 -14.97
C THR A 136 4.35 -1.24 -15.43
N GLY A 137 3.97 0.01 -15.73
CA GLY A 137 2.65 0.35 -16.25
C GLY A 137 1.70 0.91 -15.20
N GLU A 138 0.43 1.00 -15.57
CA GLU A 138 -0.67 1.39 -14.69
C GLU A 138 -1.10 0.20 -13.82
N PRO A 139 -1.61 0.43 -12.58
CA PRO A 139 -2.21 -0.62 -11.76
C PRO A 139 -3.25 -1.44 -12.51
N GLU A 140 -3.22 -2.76 -12.32
CA GLU A 140 -4.05 -3.70 -13.06
C GLU A 140 -5.50 -3.66 -12.56
N ARG A 141 -6.47 -3.73 -13.48
CA ARG A 141 -7.88 -3.79 -13.11
C ARG A 141 -8.23 -5.18 -12.62
N VAL A 142 -8.93 -5.24 -11.48
CA VAL A 142 -9.40 -6.49 -10.88
C VAL A 142 -10.89 -6.42 -10.57
N ALA A 143 -11.58 -7.55 -10.68
CA ALA A 143 -12.94 -7.67 -10.19
C ALA A 143 -12.93 -7.77 -8.66
N ILE A 144 -13.79 -7.02 -7.99
CA ILE A 144 -13.93 -7.07 -6.53
C ILE A 144 -15.27 -7.73 -6.18
N PRO A 145 -15.27 -8.95 -5.62
CA PRO A 145 -16.50 -9.60 -5.19
C PRO A 145 -17.04 -8.95 -3.90
N ASN A 146 -18.33 -9.20 -3.60
CA ASN A 146 -18.98 -8.66 -2.40
C ASN A 146 -18.71 -9.48 -1.13
N ASP A 147 -18.22 -10.71 -1.27
CA ASP A 147 -17.93 -11.62 -0.17
C ASP A 147 -16.42 -11.56 0.19
N ILE A 148 -16.12 -11.16 1.42
CA ILE A 148 -14.73 -11.05 1.90
C ILE A 148 -14.05 -12.43 2.00
N ASP A 149 -14.78 -13.49 2.32
CA ASP A 149 -14.25 -14.85 2.42
C ASP A 149 -13.92 -15.41 1.04
N GLU A 150 -14.78 -15.17 0.05
CA GLU A 150 -14.49 -15.49 -1.35
C GLU A 150 -13.22 -14.78 -1.82
N PHE A 151 -13.16 -13.46 -1.62
CA PHE A 151 -12.00 -12.66 -2.04
C PHE A 151 -10.71 -13.07 -1.36
N THR A 152 -10.77 -13.32 -0.05
CA THR A 152 -9.61 -13.74 0.74
C THR A 152 -9.06 -15.07 0.24
N ASN A 153 -9.94 -16.04 -0.04
CA ASN A 153 -9.54 -17.35 -0.55
C ASN A 153 -8.99 -17.26 -1.98
N GLU A 154 -9.60 -16.45 -2.85
CA GLU A 154 -9.12 -16.23 -4.21
C GLU A 154 -7.69 -15.68 -4.22
N ILE A 155 -7.43 -14.62 -3.45
CA ILE A 155 -6.08 -14.04 -3.34
C ILE A 155 -5.12 -15.08 -2.77
N TRP A 156 -5.45 -15.69 -1.63
CA TRP A 156 -4.54 -16.61 -0.94
C TRP A 156 -4.13 -17.82 -1.79
N ASN A 157 -5.06 -18.35 -2.59
CA ASN A 157 -4.81 -19.49 -3.46
C ASN A 157 -4.11 -19.12 -4.76
N SER A 158 -4.19 -17.86 -5.18
CA SER A 158 -3.48 -17.34 -6.36
C SER A 158 -2.03 -16.96 -6.08
N LEU A 159 -1.66 -16.76 -4.81
CA LEU A 159 -0.27 -16.50 -4.42
C LEU A 159 0.59 -17.76 -4.57
N ASP A 160 1.84 -17.57 -4.97
CA ASP A 160 2.85 -18.63 -5.05
C ASP A 160 2.96 -19.37 -3.70
N ALA A 161 2.86 -20.69 -3.75
CA ALA A 161 2.74 -21.53 -2.56
C ALA A 161 4.01 -21.52 -1.71
N ASP A 162 5.18 -21.35 -2.33
CA ASP A 162 6.48 -21.36 -1.66
C ASP A 162 6.77 -19.99 -1.03
N ASN A 163 6.39 -18.91 -1.70
CA ASN A 163 6.69 -17.54 -1.30
C ASN A 163 5.61 -16.87 -0.43
N LYS A 164 4.36 -17.37 -0.39
CA LYS A 164 3.31 -16.74 0.44
C LYS A 164 3.55 -16.91 1.94
N VAL A 165 3.50 -15.80 2.68
CA VAL A 165 3.74 -15.78 4.15
C VAL A 165 2.47 -15.40 4.91
N SER A 166 1.87 -14.26 4.56
CA SER A 166 0.68 -13.75 5.23
C SER A 166 -0.17 -12.88 4.32
N LEU A 167 -1.47 -12.84 4.57
CA LEU A 167 -2.44 -12.02 3.86
C LEU A 167 -3.33 -11.29 4.86
N TYR A 168 -3.56 -10.00 4.61
CA TYR A 168 -4.55 -9.18 5.31
C TYR A 168 -5.57 -8.67 4.29
N VAL A 169 -6.85 -8.92 4.54
CA VAL A 169 -7.97 -8.39 3.74
C VAL A 169 -8.88 -7.60 4.67
N CYS A 170 -9.33 -6.43 4.23
CA CYS A 170 -10.24 -5.57 4.97
C CYS A 170 -11.31 -5.04 4.04
N THR A 171 -12.57 -5.19 4.41
CA THR A 171 -13.70 -4.51 3.78
C THR A 171 -14.23 -3.44 4.72
N ARG A 172 -14.82 -2.39 4.15
CA ARG A 172 -15.51 -1.33 4.88
C ARG A 172 -16.84 -1.04 4.20
N ASP A 173 -17.92 -1.16 4.93
CA ASP A 173 -19.23 -0.70 4.49
C ASP A 173 -19.23 0.83 4.41
N LEU A 174 -19.55 1.38 3.24
CA LEU A 174 -19.47 2.82 2.99
C LEU A 174 -20.56 3.63 3.71
N ALA A 175 -21.70 3.03 4.02
CA ALA A 175 -22.82 3.73 4.65
C ALA A 175 -22.69 3.78 6.18
N THR A 176 -22.21 2.69 6.77
CA THR A 176 -22.13 2.48 8.23
C THR A 176 -20.72 2.63 8.76
N GLY A 177 -19.70 2.52 7.90
CA GLY A 177 -18.30 2.48 8.30
C GLY A 177 -17.86 1.18 8.96
N LYS A 178 -18.74 0.16 9.06
CA LYS A 178 -18.42 -1.15 9.65
C LYS A 178 -17.27 -1.79 8.86
N LYS A 179 -16.26 -2.28 9.58
CA LYS A 179 -15.12 -2.99 9.00
C LYS A 179 -15.22 -4.49 9.25
N GLU A 180 -14.81 -5.28 8.28
CA GLU A 180 -14.58 -6.71 8.44
C GLU A 180 -13.18 -7.04 7.94
N THR A 181 -12.49 -7.95 8.64
CA THR A 181 -11.11 -8.29 8.32
C THR A 181 -10.91 -9.79 8.27
N ARG A 182 -9.92 -10.21 7.48
CA ARG A 182 -9.36 -11.56 7.46
C ARG A 182 -7.86 -11.47 7.51
N ILE A 183 -7.24 -12.36 8.28
CA ILE A 183 -5.80 -12.48 8.40
C ILE A 183 -5.44 -13.95 8.27
N ILE A 184 -4.60 -14.26 7.28
CA ILE A 184 -4.02 -15.58 7.09
C ILE A 184 -2.51 -15.48 7.30
N ASN A 185 -1.92 -16.43 7.99
CA ASN A 185 -0.47 -16.54 8.15
C ASN A 185 -0.07 -18.01 8.00
N LYS A 186 0.77 -18.33 7.02
CA LYS A 186 1.24 -19.69 6.73
C LYS A 186 1.97 -20.32 7.92
N ASN A 187 2.60 -19.50 8.76
CA ASN A 187 3.49 -19.92 9.84
C ASN A 187 2.87 -19.75 11.24
N ARG A 188 1.56 -19.49 11.36
CA ARG A 188 0.86 -19.53 12.64
C ARG A 188 -0.07 -20.74 12.66
N GLU A 189 0.23 -21.68 13.56
CA GLU A 189 -0.79 -22.56 14.15
C GLU A 189 -1.73 -21.76 15.05
#